data_AF-A0A925NJV0-F1
#
_entry.id   AF-A0A925NJV0-F1
#
_cell.length_a   1.000
_cell.length_b   1.000
_cell.length_c   1.000
_cell.angle_alpha   90.00
_cell.angle_beta   90.00
_cell.angle_gamma   90.00
#
_symmetry.space_group_name_H-M   'P 1'
#
loop_
_entity.id
_entity.type
_entity.pdbx_description
1 polymer ?
#
loop_
_entity_poly.entity_id
_entity_poly.type
_entity_poly.pdbx_seq_one_letter_code
_entity_poly.pdbx_strand_id
1 'polypeptide(L)'
;MDTNDTSDGDKYRYLEVVQIRTNNVPKEEEPGNEECLFCRKPKDEVADLATLIEQMLEGKTTEVLFEPAEPFFELKITKAHVFGYKVEAWLDSGNAITGVYRWDGVGIRMHTTRENLASFTKQLRQDFDC
;
A
#
# COMPACT_ATOMS: atom_id res chain seq x y z
N MET A 1 41.32 38.31 -44.50
CA MET A 1 40.31 37.35 -44.97
C MET A 1 39.18 37.40 -43.95
N ASP A 2 38.37 38.45 -43.86
CA ASP A 2 37.58 39.13 -44.92
C ASP A 2 36.79 38.07 -45.69
N THR A 3 35.46 37.96 -45.58
CA THR A 3 34.41 38.98 -45.77
C THR A 3 33.11 38.47 -45.09
N ASN A 4 32.47 39.26 -44.23
CA ASN A 4 31.37 40.21 -44.49
C ASN A 4 30.03 39.52 -44.83
N ASP A 5 28.98 39.65 -44.01
CA ASP A 5 28.06 40.81 -43.89
C ASP A 5 26.76 40.41 -44.64
N THR A 6 25.54 40.49 -44.12
CA THR A 6 24.71 41.70 -43.99
C THR A 6 23.35 41.27 -43.39
N SER A 7 22.88 41.91 -42.32
CA SER A 7 21.79 42.92 -42.30
C SER A 7 20.40 42.36 -42.62
N ASP A 8 19.47 42.41 -41.66
CA ASP A 8 18.44 43.48 -41.57
C ASP A 8 17.23 43.11 -42.46
N GLY A 9 16.11 42.71 -41.89
CA GLY A 9 15.07 43.67 -41.55
C GLY A 9 13.96 43.58 -42.60
N ASP A 10 12.70 43.78 -42.17
CA ASP A 10 11.48 43.86 -42.99
C ASP A 10 10.97 42.54 -43.63
N LYS A 11 9.67 42.29 -43.85
CA LYS A 11 8.35 42.86 -43.51
C LYS A 11 7.33 41.82 -44.02
N TYR A 12 6.22 41.65 -43.30
CA TYR A 12 4.85 41.36 -43.79
C TYR A 12 4.70 40.71 -45.19
N ARG A 13 3.95 39.62 -45.46
CA ARG A 13 2.51 39.43 -45.18
C ARG A 13 1.97 38.17 -45.90
N TYR A 14 0.92 37.59 -45.30
CA TYR A 14 -0.15 36.72 -45.82
C TYR A 14 0.20 35.38 -46.49
N LEU A 15 -0.27 34.28 -45.89
CA LEU A 15 -1.17 33.35 -46.57
C LEU A 15 -2.15 32.76 -45.55
N GLU A 16 -3.40 32.69 -45.99
CA GLU A 16 -4.59 32.41 -45.20
C GLU A 16 -4.65 30.97 -44.69
N VAL A 17 -5.36 30.87 -43.58
CA VAL A 17 -5.80 29.66 -42.89
C VAL A 17 -6.60 28.77 -43.85
N VAL A 18 -6.15 27.54 -44.06
CA VAL A 18 -7.03 26.44 -44.43
C VAL A 18 -7.09 25.49 -43.25
N GLN A 19 -8.08 25.70 -42.39
CA GLN A 19 -8.48 24.74 -41.36
C GLN A 19 -8.96 23.46 -42.04
N ILE A 20 -8.12 22.43 -42.07
CA ILE A 20 -8.61 21.07 -42.27
C ILE A 20 -8.98 20.54 -40.89
N ARG A 21 -10.30 20.52 -40.63
CA ARG A 21 -10.92 19.79 -39.52
C ARG A 21 -10.57 18.31 -39.67
N THR A 22 -9.57 17.83 -38.95
CA THR A 22 -9.44 16.40 -38.67
C THR A 22 -9.99 16.15 -37.28
N ASN A 23 -11.10 15.43 -37.31
CA ASN A 23 -11.96 15.01 -36.23
C ASN A 23 -11.21 14.58 -34.96
N ASN A 24 -11.85 14.89 -33.82
CA ASN A 24 -11.62 14.31 -32.50
C ASN A 24 -11.08 12.88 -32.59
N VAL A 25 -9.78 12.72 -32.34
CA VAL A 25 -9.25 11.46 -31.84
C VAL A 25 -9.60 11.45 -30.36
N PRO A 26 -10.46 10.53 -29.88
CA PRO A 26 -10.62 10.33 -28.45
C PRO A 26 -9.23 10.01 -27.90
N LYS A 27 -8.77 10.74 -26.88
CA LYS A 27 -7.64 10.26 -26.09
C LYS A 27 -8.04 8.88 -25.59
N GLU A 28 -7.26 7.86 -25.94
CA GLU A 28 -7.34 6.59 -25.24
C GLU A 28 -7.12 6.92 -23.76
N GLU A 29 -8.20 6.82 -22.97
CA GLU A 29 -8.10 6.80 -21.53
C GLU A 29 -7.25 5.56 -21.22
N GLU A 30 -6.05 5.78 -20.68
CA GLU A 30 -5.26 4.74 -20.04
C GLU A 30 -6.23 3.86 -19.24
N PRO A 31 -6.24 2.52 -19.43
CA PRO A 31 -7.17 1.68 -18.71
C PRO A 31 -7.00 1.97 -17.24
N GLY A 32 -8.01 2.62 -16.66
CA GLY A 32 -8.06 2.91 -15.23
C GLY A 32 -7.77 1.59 -14.55
N ASN A 33 -6.73 1.57 -13.72
CA ASN A 33 -6.36 0.41 -12.96
C ASN A 33 -7.57 0.10 -12.07
N GLU A 34 -8.46 -0.79 -12.53
CA GLU A 34 -9.66 -1.19 -11.78
C GLU A 34 -9.15 -2.00 -10.59
N GLU A 35 -8.83 -1.30 -9.50
CA GLU A 35 -8.51 -1.89 -8.23
C GLU A 35 -9.78 -2.58 -7.71
N CYS A 36 -9.90 -3.87 -8.01
CA CYS A 36 -10.95 -4.72 -7.48
C CYS A 36 -10.75 -4.88 -5.97
N LEU A 37 -11.49 -4.11 -5.17
CA LEU A 37 -11.59 -4.31 -3.72
C LEU A 37 -12.47 -5.53 -3.43
N PHE A 38 -11.87 -6.60 -2.89
CA PHE A 38 -12.62 -7.77 -2.42
C PHE A 38 -13.15 -7.51 -1.00
N CYS A 39 -14.46 -7.28 -0.86
CA CYS A 39 -15.07 -7.14 0.45
C CYS A 39 -15.06 -8.48 1.21
N ARG A 40 -14.53 -8.53 2.44
CA ARG A 40 -14.40 -9.77 3.24
C ARG A 40 -15.62 -10.04 4.14
N LYS A 41 -16.79 -9.51 3.80
CA LYS A 41 -18.00 -9.73 4.61
C LYS A 41 -18.47 -11.20 4.48
N PRO A 42 -18.88 -11.85 5.59
CA PRO A 42 -19.17 -11.26 6.90
C PRO A 42 -18.00 -11.20 7.90
N LYS A 43 -16.81 -11.75 7.61
CA LYS A 43 -15.69 -11.82 8.57
C LYS A 43 -14.45 -11.10 8.03
N ASP A 44 -14.14 -9.95 8.62
CA ASP A 44 -12.98 -9.16 8.25
C ASP A 44 -11.90 -9.17 9.34
N GLU A 45 -11.07 -10.21 9.32
CA GLU A 45 -9.99 -10.40 10.30
C GLU A 45 -8.93 -9.30 10.23
N VAL A 46 -8.76 -8.63 9.08
CA VAL A 46 -7.78 -7.55 8.94
C VAL A 46 -8.31 -6.25 9.54
N ALA A 47 -9.60 -5.96 9.40
CA ALA A 47 -10.25 -4.85 10.08
C ALA A 47 -10.23 -5.05 11.61
N ASP A 48 -10.39 -6.30 12.08
CA ASP A 48 -10.25 -6.65 13.49
C ASP A 48 -8.82 -6.41 13.98
N LEU A 49 -7.80 -6.88 13.23
CA LEU A 49 -6.40 -6.62 13.53
C LEU A 49 -6.09 -5.11 13.61
N ALA A 50 -6.53 -4.32 12.64
CA ALA A 50 -6.31 -2.88 12.62
C ALA A 50 -6.91 -2.20 13.87
N THR A 51 -8.12 -2.63 14.27
CA THR A 51 -8.80 -2.14 15.48
C THR A 51 -8.02 -2.48 16.75
N LEU A 52 -7.48 -3.70 16.85
CA LEU A 52 -6.67 -4.12 17.99
C LEU A 52 -5.38 -3.30 18.11
N ILE A 53 -4.72 -3.01 16.98
CA ILE A 53 -3.51 -2.17 16.97
C ILE A 53 -3.85 -0.72 17.35
N GLU A 54 -4.95 -0.16 16.86
CA GLU A 54 -5.44 1.18 17.25
C GLU A 54 -5.65 1.27 18.77
N GLN A 55 -6.31 0.27 19.37
CA GLN A 55 -6.50 0.21 20.82
C GLN A 55 -5.17 0.17 21.60
N MET A 56 -4.18 -0.58 21.10
CA MET A 56 -2.84 -0.59 21.69
C MET A 56 -2.15 0.78 21.56
N LEU A 57 -2.27 1.44 20.40
CA LEU A 57 -1.73 2.78 20.19
C LEU A 57 -2.41 3.80 21.11
N GLU A 58 -3.70 3.67 21.39
CA GLU A 58 -4.43 4.49 22.36
C GLU A 58 -4.08 4.17 23.82
N GLY A 59 -3.27 3.13 24.07
CA GLY A 59 -2.88 2.69 25.41
C GLY A 59 -3.96 1.93 26.16
N LYS A 60 -5.00 1.45 25.46
CA LYS A 60 -6.07 0.62 26.03
C LYS A 60 -5.61 -0.81 26.30
N THR A 61 -4.66 -1.31 25.51
CA THR A 61 -4.04 -2.63 25.68
C THR A 61 -2.52 -2.53 25.59
N THR A 62 -1.82 -3.50 26.18
CA THR A 62 -0.35 -3.61 26.11
C THR A 62 0.13 -4.70 25.16
N GLU A 63 -0.81 -5.53 24.69
CA GLU A 63 -0.60 -6.70 23.86
C GLU A 63 -1.72 -6.82 22.83
N VAL A 64 -1.35 -7.26 21.63
CA VAL A 64 -2.24 -7.67 20.56
C VAL A 64 -1.80 -9.07 20.17
N LEU A 65 -2.76 -9.99 20.13
CA LEU A 65 -2.61 -11.33 19.59
C LEU A 65 -3.59 -11.46 18.43
N PHE A 66 -3.10 -11.98 17.32
CA PHE A 66 -3.87 -12.13 16.10
C PHE A 66 -3.52 -13.44 15.42
N GLU A 67 -4.53 -14.27 15.19
CA GLU A 67 -4.41 -15.57 14.56
C GLU A 67 -5.57 -15.68 13.56
N PRO A 68 -5.34 -15.38 12.27
CA PRO A 68 -6.37 -15.49 11.26
C PRO A 68 -6.66 -16.95 10.91
N ALA A 69 -7.83 -17.19 10.34
CA ALA A 69 -8.22 -18.52 9.88
C ALA A 69 -7.31 -19.00 8.74
N GLU A 70 -7.01 -18.15 7.75
CA GLU A 70 -6.03 -18.41 6.69
C GLU A 70 -5.40 -17.09 6.21
N PRO A 71 -4.10 -17.06 5.83
CA PRO A 71 -3.10 -18.12 5.99
C PRO A 71 -2.74 -18.33 7.47
N PHE A 72 -2.34 -19.55 7.82
CA PHE A 72 -2.08 -19.90 9.22
C PHE A 72 -0.76 -19.30 9.73
N PHE A 73 -0.88 -18.22 10.50
CA PHE A 73 0.21 -17.61 11.25
C PHE A 73 -0.35 -17.02 12.54
N GLU A 74 0.51 -16.75 13.50
CA GLU A 74 0.17 -15.94 14.66
C GLU A 74 1.04 -14.68 14.64
N LEU A 75 0.41 -13.54 14.95
CA LEU A 75 1.05 -12.26 15.10
C LEU A 75 0.82 -11.75 16.52
N LYS A 76 1.93 -11.45 17.19
CA LYS A 76 1.95 -10.86 18.51
C LYS A 76 2.67 -9.53 18.49
N ILE A 77 2.00 -8.51 19.02
CA ILE A 77 2.59 -7.19 19.21
C ILE A 77 2.53 -6.90 20.70
N THR A 78 3.65 -6.50 21.28
CA THR A 78 3.75 -6.15 22.71
C THR A 78 4.46 -4.82 22.86
N LYS A 79 4.01 -4.01 23.82
CA LYS A 79 4.74 -2.79 24.20
C LYS A 79 6.09 -3.19 24.80
N ALA A 80 7.18 -2.67 24.26
CA ALA A 80 8.51 -2.97 24.77
C ALA A 80 8.78 -2.23 26.10
N HIS A 81 9.58 -2.82 26.98
CA HIS A 81 9.87 -2.25 28.30
C HIS A 81 10.58 -0.88 28.26
N VAL A 82 11.37 -0.62 27.22
CA VAL A 82 12.19 0.60 27.13
C VAL A 82 11.59 1.60 26.14
N PHE A 83 11.41 1.19 24.88
CA PHE A 83 10.86 2.06 23.84
C PHE A 83 10.22 1.26 22.71
N GLY A 84 9.11 1.76 22.17
CA GLY A 84 8.44 1.19 21.00
C GLY A 84 7.71 -0.11 21.28
N TYR A 85 7.71 -0.98 20.27
CA TYR A 85 6.92 -2.21 20.23
C TYR A 85 7.80 -3.37 19.75
N LYS A 86 7.59 -4.54 20.32
CA LYS A 86 8.12 -5.81 19.81
C LYS A 86 7.02 -6.48 19.00
N VAL A 87 7.35 -6.85 17.77
CA VAL A 87 6.47 -7.57 16.84
C VAL A 87 7.07 -8.94 16.60
N GLU A 88 6.25 -9.96 16.75
CA GLU A 88 6.60 -11.36 16.54
C GLU A 88 5.53 -11.96 15.62
N ALA A 89 5.95 -12.61 14.54
CA ALA A 89 5.05 -13.34 13.66
C ALA A 89 5.62 -14.73 13.40
N TRP A 90 4.83 -15.78 13.56
CA TRP A 90 5.26 -17.16 13.33
C TRP A 90 4.26 -17.91 12.47
N LEU A 91 4.77 -18.81 11.64
CA LEU A 91 3.92 -19.80 11.00
C LEU A 91 3.35 -20.70 12.09
N ASP A 92 2.04 -20.78 12.14
CA ASP A 92 1.32 -21.70 13.00
C ASP A 92 0.69 -22.75 12.09
N SER A 93 1.19 -23.98 12.12
CA SER A 93 0.58 -25.07 11.32
C SER A 93 -0.62 -25.71 12.03
N GLY A 94 -0.96 -25.24 13.24
CA GLY A 94 -1.88 -25.83 14.21
C GLY A 94 -3.35 -25.89 13.80
N ASN A 95 -3.75 -25.22 12.73
CA ASN A 95 -5.14 -25.23 12.24
C ASN A 95 -5.38 -26.17 11.04
N ALA A 96 -4.34 -26.89 10.55
CA ALA A 96 -4.47 -27.83 9.45
C ALA A 96 -4.00 -29.24 9.84
N ILE A 97 -4.90 -30.22 9.88
CA ILE A 97 -4.53 -31.64 9.91
C ILE A 97 -3.90 -31.97 8.55
N THR A 98 -2.59 -31.97 8.46
CA THR A 98 -1.87 -32.35 7.24
C THR A 98 -1.01 -33.57 7.49
N GLY A 99 -0.88 -34.44 6.48
CA GLY A 99 0.02 -35.61 6.52
C GLY A 99 1.51 -35.25 6.36
N VAL A 100 1.85 -33.96 6.37
CA VAL A 100 3.22 -33.46 6.17
C VAL A 100 3.57 -32.58 7.36
N TYR A 101 4.56 -32.99 8.15
CA TYR A 101 5.12 -32.15 9.21
C TYR A 101 5.77 -30.92 8.58
N ARG A 102 5.20 -29.75 8.85
CA ARG A 102 5.77 -28.45 8.47
C ARG A 102 6.61 -27.90 9.62
N TRP A 103 7.49 -26.97 9.30
CA TRP A 103 8.30 -26.28 10.31
C TRP A 103 7.42 -25.30 11.07
N ASP A 104 6.73 -25.81 12.07
CA ASP A 104 6.07 -25.00 13.10
C ASP A 104 7.14 -24.25 13.90
N GLY A 105 6.96 -22.94 14.09
CA GLY A 105 7.92 -22.08 14.79
C GLY A 105 8.98 -21.36 13.93
N VAL A 106 8.85 -21.35 12.60
CA VAL A 106 9.57 -20.37 11.76
C VAL A 106 8.86 -19.03 11.83
N GLY A 107 9.59 -17.98 12.19
CA GLY A 107 9.00 -16.66 12.38
C GLY A 107 10.00 -15.52 12.29
N ILE A 108 9.47 -14.30 12.33
CA ILE A 108 10.22 -13.05 12.33
C ILE A 108 9.94 -12.35 13.64
N ARG A 109 11.01 -11.83 14.28
CA ARG A 109 10.92 -10.92 15.41
C ARG A 109 11.60 -9.61 15.03
N MET A 110 10.91 -8.50 15.26
CA MET A 110 11.44 -7.16 15.02
C MET A 110 10.97 -6.18 16.08
N HIS A 111 11.67 -5.05 16.16
CA HIS A 111 11.27 -3.91 16.96
C HIS A 111 10.83 -2.77 16.04
N THR A 112 9.78 -2.06 16.44
CA THR A 112 9.25 -0.93 15.67
C THR A 112 8.87 0.23 16.58
N THR A 113 8.69 1.40 15.99
CA THR A 113 8.26 2.61 16.70
C THR A 113 6.75 2.77 16.64
N ARG A 114 6.22 3.71 17.42
CA ARG A 114 4.80 4.06 17.39
C ARG A 114 4.37 4.57 16.01
N GLU A 115 5.20 5.40 15.39
CA GLU A 115 4.94 6.04 14.11
C GLU A 115 4.85 5.00 12.99
N ASN A 116 5.79 4.04 12.98
CA ASN A 116 5.78 2.94 12.02
C ASN A 116 4.56 2.03 12.21
N LEU A 117 4.21 1.71 13.45
CA LEU A 117 3.04 0.88 13.74
C LEU A 117 1.74 1.59 13.33
N ALA A 118 1.60 2.89 13.60
CA ALA A 118 0.46 3.69 13.16
C ALA A 118 0.38 3.81 11.62
N SER A 119 1.51 3.97 10.95
CA SER A 119 1.59 3.97 9.49
C SER A 119 1.15 2.63 8.89
N PHE A 120 1.59 1.53 9.49
CA PHE A 120 1.16 0.19 9.09
C PHE A 120 -0.36 0.01 9.26
N THR A 121 -0.93 0.41 10.40
CA THR A 121 -2.39 0.33 10.61
C THR A 121 -3.16 1.17 9.60
N LYS A 122 -2.65 2.35 9.24
CA LYS A 122 -3.25 3.17 8.19
C LYS A 122 -3.23 2.46 6.84
N GLN A 123 -2.11 1.83 6.46
CA GLN A 123 -2.01 1.06 5.23
C GLN A 123 -3.00 -0.11 5.21
N LEU A 124 -3.15 -0.84 6.33
CA LEU A 124 -4.14 -1.92 6.45
C LEU A 124 -5.57 -1.42 6.17
N ARG A 125 -5.94 -0.23 6.67
CA ARG A 125 -7.24 0.37 6.38
C ARG A 125 -7.35 0.79 4.92
N GLN A 126 -6.32 1.42 4.36
CA GLN A 126 -6.35 1.89 2.97
C GLN A 126 -6.46 0.75 1.96
N ASP A 127 -5.70 -0.32 2.16
CA ASP A 127 -5.63 -1.43 1.21
C ASP A 127 -6.83 -2.37 1.30
N PHE A 128 -7.55 -2.34 2.43
CA PHE A 128 -8.56 -3.36 2.70
C PHE A 128 -9.87 -2.89 3.37
N ASP A 129 -10.12 -1.59 3.57
CA ASP A 129 -11.46 -1.12 3.99
C ASP A 129 -12.50 -1.40 2.90
N CYS A 130 -13.68 -1.90 3.30
CA CYS A 130 -14.78 -2.25 2.41
C CYS A 130 -16.19 -2.23 3.04
#